data_AF-A0A530ZMG1-F1
#
_entry.id   AF-A0A530ZMG1-F1
#
_cell.length_a   1.000
_cell.length_b   1.000
_cell.length_c   1.000
_cell.angle_alpha   90.00
_cell.angle_beta   90.00
_cell.angle_gamma   90.00
#
_symmetry.space_group_name_H-M   'P 1'
#
loop_
_entity.id
_entity.type
_entity.pdbx_description
1 polymer ?
#
loop_
_entity_poly.entity_id
_entity_poly.type
_entity_poly.pdbx_seq_one_letter_code
_entity_poly.pdbx_strand_id
1 'polypeptide(L)'
;LCFAIIYSQMGDHQINIERAARDLGAPEWKVLLLITVPVMAPAIFAGFFLSMTFSWDEFVISFLLTRFDTTLPVEIWNLLRSGLNPKTNAVGSLVFAVSIVLVVFFELMLLRRKPA
;
A
#
# COMPACT_ATOMS: atom_id res chain seq x y z
N LEU A 1 -10.92 -4.71 1.15
CA LEU A 1 -9.83 -5.25 2.00
C LEU A 1 -9.20 -4.18 2.88
N CYS A 2 -8.75 -3.03 2.35
CA CYS A 2 -8.20 -1.95 3.17
C CYS A 2 -9.12 -1.49 4.31
N PHE A 3 -10.42 -1.33 4.03
CA PHE A 3 -11.41 -1.03 5.08
C PHE A 3 -11.40 -2.06 6.21
N ALA A 4 -11.38 -3.36 5.89
CA ALA A 4 -11.38 -4.42 6.89
C ALA A 4 -10.09 -4.42 7.74
N ILE A 5 -8.94 -4.12 7.13
CA ILE A 5 -7.64 -4.03 7.83
C ILE A 5 -7.62 -2.84 8.80
N ILE A 6 -8.18 -1.70 8.38
CA ILE A 6 -8.27 -0.51 9.24
C ILE A 6 -9.30 -0.74 10.35
N TYR A 7 -10.47 -1.28 10.00
CA TYR A 7 -11.56 -1.53 10.92
C TYR A 7 -11.19 -2.55 12.00
N SER A 8 -10.37 -3.56 11.69
CA SER A 8 -9.94 -4.55 12.68
C SER A 8 -9.06 -3.98 13.80
N GLN A 9 -8.43 -2.82 13.59
CA GLN A 9 -7.71 -2.11 14.66
C GLN A 9 -8.61 -1.25 15.54
N MET A 10 -9.85 -0.97 15.11
CA MET A 10 -10.83 -0.20 15.88
C MET A 10 -11.53 -1.09 16.91
N GLY A 11 -10.75 -1.58 17.89
CA GLY A 11 -11.24 -2.39 18.99
C GLY A 11 -11.38 -1.62 20.30
N ASP A 12 -11.87 -2.30 21.33
CA ASP A 12 -12.06 -1.73 22.68
C ASP A 12 -10.78 -1.13 23.26
N HIS A 13 -9.61 -1.65 22.89
CA HIS A 13 -8.32 -1.13 23.33
C HIS A 13 -8.08 0.32 22.92
N GLN A 14 -8.31 0.66 21.64
CA GLN A 14 -8.16 2.03 21.14
C GLN A 14 -9.14 2.97 21.85
N ILE A 15 -10.40 2.56 21.98
CA ILE A 15 -11.45 3.34 22.62
C ILE A 15 -11.08 3.69 24.07
N ASN A 16 -10.50 2.73 24.81
CA ASN A 16 -10.10 2.94 26.19
C ASN A 16 -8.94 3.93 26.32
N ILE A 17 -7.96 3.91 25.41
CA ILE A 17 -6.84 4.87 25.42
C ILE A 17 -7.35 6.28 25.10
N GLU A 18 -8.25 6.42 24.12
CA GLU A 18 -8.85 7.71 23.77
C GLU A 18 -9.72 8.28 24.90
N ARG A 19 -10.45 7.43 25.62
CA ARG A 19 -11.21 7.84 26.81
C ARG A 19 -10.29 8.34 27.91
N ALA A 20 -9.24 7.57 28.24
CA ALA A 20 -8.27 7.97 29.27
C ALA A 20 -7.59 9.32 28.95
N ALA A 21 -7.31 9.60 27.68
CA ALA A 21 -6.74 10.88 27.27
C ALA A 21 -7.73 12.05 27.40
N ARG A 22 -9.02 11.81 27.12
CA ARG A 22 -10.09 12.79 27.36
C ARG A 22 -10.29 13.05 28.86
N ASP A 23 -10.18 12.01 29.69
CA ASP A 23 -10.24 12.14 31.15
C ASP A 23 -9.08 12.99 31.71
N LEU A 24 -7.91 12.96 31.06
CA LEU A 24 -6.77 13.84 31.35
C LEU A 24 -6.90 15.27 30.80
N GLY A 25 -8.03 15.60 30.19
CA GLY A 25 -8.33 16.94 29.65
C GLY A 25 -7.74 17.23 28.27
N ALA A 26 -7.33 16.21 27.51
CA ALA A 26 -6.87 16.42 26.14
C ALA A 26 -8.04 16.79 25.20
N PRO A 27 -7.90 17.86 24.36
CA PRO A 27 -8.91 18.19 23.36
C PRO A 27 -8.91 17.18 22.20
N GLU A 28 -10.05 17.02 21.53
CA GLU A 28 -10.28 15.99 20.49
C GLU A 28 -9.21 15.97 19.38
N TRP A 29 -8.78 17.14 18.90
CA TRP A 29 -7.75 17.22 17.87
C TRP A 29 -6.39 16.66 18.34
N LYS A 30 -6.09 16.81 19.63
CA LYS A 30 -4.87 16.29 20.27
C LYS A 30 -4.97 14.78 20.44
N VAL A 31 -6.14 14.28 20.84
CA VAL A 31 -6.41 12.83 20.93
C VAL A 31 -6.26 12.18 19.55
N LEU A 32 -6.85 12.77 18.52
CA LEU A 32 -6.76 12.25 17.15
C LEU A 32 -5.30 12.17 16.66
N LEU A 33 -4.54 13.27 16.76
CA LEU A 33 -3.20 13.33 16.18
C LEU A 33 -2.14 12.56 16.99
N LEU A 34 -2.25 12.54 18.32
CA LEU A 34 -1.22 11.94 19.19
C LEU A 34 -1.56 10.52 19.64
N ILE A 35 -2.80 10.08 19.51
CA ILE A 35 -3.24 8.76 19.96
C ILE A 35 -3.82 7.97 18.78
N THR A 36 -4.94 8.42 18.21
CA THR A 36 -5.65 7.66 17.17
C THR A 36 -4.77 7.41 15.95
N VAL A 37 -4.16 8.45 15.38
CA VAL A 37 -3.30 8.35 14.19
C VAL A 37 -2.10 7.43 14.40
N PRO A 38 -1.24 7.59 15.43
CA PRO A 38 -0.10 6.71 15.62
C PRO A 38 -0.48 5.27 15.97
N VAL A 39 -1.57 5.05 16.70
CA VAL A 39 -2.08 3.69 16.99
C VAL A 39 -2.59 3.01 15.71
N MET A 40 -3.30 3.74 14.85
CA MET A 40 -3.83 3.20 13.59
C MET A 40 -2.78 3.19 12.46
N ALA A 41 -1.65 3.87 12.62
CA ALA A 41 -0.63 4.02 11.58
C ALA A 41 -0.18 2.70 10.95
N PRO A 42 0.10 1.61 11.71
CA PRO A 42 0.49 0.33 11.10
C PRO A 42 -0.57 -0.25 10.15
N ALA A 43 -1.85 -0.15 10.50
CA ALA A 43 -2.94 -0.63 9.65
C ALA A 43 -3.20 0.28 8.46
N ILE A 44 -3.04 1.60 8.62
CA ILE A 44 -3.11 2.56 7.51
C ILE A 44 -2.02 2.25 6.49
N PHE A 45 -0.76 2.03 6.94
CA PHE A 45 0.33 1.65 6.05
C PHE A 45 0.08 0.31 5.37
N ALA A 46 -0.41 -0.70 6.09
CA ALA A 46 -0.75 -1.99 5.50
C ALA A 46 -1.85 -1.84 4.42
N GLY A 47 -2.90 -1.09 4.70
CA GLY A 47 -3.96 -0.80 3.73
C GLY A 47 -3.46 0.01 2.53
N PHE A 48 -2.56 0.98 2.74
CA PHE A 48 -1.95 1.76 1.67
C PHE A 48 -1.16 0.89 0.70
N PHE A 49 -0.25 0.05 1.20
CA PHE A 49 0.57 -0.81 0.34
C PHE A 49 -0.28 -1.85 -0.39
N LEU A 50 -1.27 -2.45 0.28
CA LEU A 50 -2.17 -3.41 -0.37
C LEU A 50 -3.01 -2.76 -1.48
N SER A 51 -3.54 -1.55 -1.23
CA SER A 51 -4.23 -0.74 -2.24
C SER A 51 -3.36 -0.45 -3.46
N MET A 52 -2.11 -0.04 -3.22
CA MET A 52 -1.15 0.26 -4.29
C MET A 52 -0.84 -0.99 -5.14
N THR A 53 -0.62 -2.14 -4.49
CA THR A 53 -0.39 -3.42 -5.18
C THR A 53 -1.57 -3.79 -6.08
N PHE A 54 -2.81 -3.72 -5.58
CA PHE A 54 -3.99 -4.03 -6.39
C PHE A 54 -4.23 -3.02 -7.51
N SER A 55 -3.93 -1.75 -7.29
CA SER A 55 -4.01 -0.76 -8.37
C SER A 55 -3.05 -1.08 -9.52
N TRP A 56 -1.89 -1.68 -9.23
CA TRP A 56 -0.91 -2.06 -10.24
C TRP A 56 -1.28 -3.37 -10.96
N ASP A 57 -1.89 -4.32 -10.24
CA ASP A 57 -2.29 -5.63 -10.78
C ASP A 57 -3.47 -5.55 -11.75
N GLU A 58 -4.24 -4.46 -11.70
CA GLU A 58 -5.47 -4.31 -12.48
C GLU A 58 -5.20 -3.87 -13.94
N PHE A 59 -4.59 -4.78 -14.70
CA PHE A 59 -4.30 -4.61 -16.12
C PHE A 59 -5.57 -4.65 -16.98
N VAL A 60 -6.51 -5.58 -16.70
CA VAL A 60 -7.66 -5.83 -17.60
C VAL A 60 -8.58 -4.62 -17.64
N ILE A 61 -8.96 -4.08 -16.48
CA ILE A 61 -9.77 -2.85 -16.42
C ILE A 61 -9.00 -1.69 -17.05
N SER A 62 -7.71 -1.51 -16.73
CA SER A 62 -6.89 -0.47 -17.35
C SER A 62 -6.88 -0.58 -18.87
N PHE A 63 -6.70 -1.77 -19.44
CA PHE A 63 -6.68 -2.01 -20.88
C PHE A 63 -8.02 -1.69 -21.55
N LEU A 64 -9.15 -2.03 -20.91
CA LEU A 64 -10.48 -1.80 -21.45
C LEU A 64 -10.92 -0.32 -21.40
N LEU A 65 -10.43 0.44 -20.41
CA LEU A 65 -10.79 1.85 -20.20
C LEU A 65 -9.80 2.85 -20.83
N THR A 66 -8.55 2.43 -21.03
CA THR A 66 -7.50 3.26 -21.63
C THR A 66 -7.77 3.54 -23.10
N ARG A 67 -7.60 4.79 -23.53
CA ARG A 67 -7.77 5.19 -24.95
C ARG A 67 -6.60 5.99 -25.51
N PHE A 68 -6.19 7.05 -24.83
CA PHE A 68 -5.08 7.92 -25.26
C PHE A 68 -3.91 7.92 -24.27
N ASP A 69 -4.18 7.82 -22.97
CA ASP A 69 -3.15 7.75 -21.93
C ASP A 69 -2.93 6.31 -21.47
N THR A 70 -1.88 5.65 -21.96
CA THR A 70 -1.57 4.27 -21.62
C THR A 70 -0.88 4.14 -20.28
N THR A 71 -1.37 3.23 -19.43
CA THR A 71 -0.66 2.85 -18.21
C THR A 71 0.53 1.94 -18.55
N LEU A 72 1.54 1.91 -17.68
CA LEU A 72 2.74 1.08 -17.86
C LEU A 72 2.41 -0.40 -18.19
N PRO A 73 1.48 -1.08 -17.51
CA PRO A 73 1.09 -2.45 -17.85
C PRO A 73 0.47 -2.59 -19.26
N VAL A 74 -0.35 -1.61 -19.67
CA VAL A 74 -0.97 -1.58 -21.00
C VAL A 74 0.08 -1.38 -22.09
N GLU A 75 1.08 -0.54 -21.83
CA GLU A 75 2.15 -0.30 -22.78
C GLU A 75 3.06 -1.53 -22.96
N ILE A 76 3.39 -2.23 -21.87
CA ILE A 76 4.14 -3.49 -21.94
C ILE A 76 3.38 -4.52 -22.79
N TRP A 77 2.06 -4.62 -22.62
CA TRP A 77 1.22 -5.49 -23.44
C TRP A 77 1.20 -5.09 -24.92
N ASN A 78 1.11 -3.79 -25.23
CA ASN A 78 1.17 -3.30 -26.60
C ASN A 78 2.52 -3.61 -27.27
N LEU A 79 3.62 -3.45 -26.53
CA LEU A 79 4.97 -3.80 -26.98
C LEU A 79 5.11 -5.29 -27.27
N LEU A 80 4.56 -6.16 -26.42
CA LEU A 80 4.50 -7.61 -26.63
C LEU A 80 3.75 -7.97 -27.93
N ARG A 81 2.63 -7.30 -28.21
CA ARG A 81 1.81 -7.54 -29.40
C ARG A 81 2.48 -7.07 -30.69
N SER A 82 3.33 -6.04 -30.61
CA SER A 82 4.06 -5.49 -31.77
C SER A 82 5.18 -6.39 -32.31
N GLY A 83 5.52 -7.48 -31.60
CA GLY A 83 6.58 -8.43 -31.95
C GLY A 83 7.68 -8.50 -30.90
N LEU A 84 8.60 -9.46 -31.03
CA LEU A 84 9.73 -9.63 -30.10
C LEU A 84 10.70 -8.45 -30.24
N ASN A 85 10.57 -7.46 -29.36
CA ASN A 85 11.44 -6.30 -29.30
C ASN A 85 12.36 -6.40 -28.06
N PRO A 86 13.69 -6.24 -28.19
CA PRO A 86 14.61 -6.21 -27.04
C PRO A 86 14.21 -5.19 -25.97
N LYS A 87 13.53 -4.11 -26.37
CA LYS A 87 12.99 -3.09 -25.45
C LYS A 87 12.00 -3.68 -24.43
N THR A 88 11.15 -4.61 -24.85
CA THR A 88 10.16 -5.27 -24.00
C THR A 88 10.84 -6.08 -22.90
N ASN A 89 11.90 -6.82 -23.25
CA ASN A 89 12.65 -7.62 -22.28
C ASN A 89 13.41 -6.75 -21.26
N ALA A 90 13.92 -5.59 -21.69
CA ALA A 90 14.55 -4.62 -20.80
C ALA A 90 13.55 -4.03 -19.79
N VAL A 91 12.36 -3.63 -20.24
CA VAL A 91 11.29 -3.11 -19.35
C VAL A 91 10.82 -4.19 -18.38
N GLY A 92 10.56 -5.41 -18.86
CA GLY A 92 10.16 -6.53 -18.01
C GLY A 92 11.20 -6.85 -16.93
N SER A 93 12.49 -6.90 -17.29
CA SER A 93 13.59 -7.10 -16.34
C SER A 93 13.66 -5.98 -15.30
N LEU A 94 13.44 -4.72 -15.69
CA LEU A 94 13.43 -3.57 -14.78
C LEU A 94 12.27 -3.65 -13.79
N VAL A 95 11.05 -3.90 -14.26
CA VAL A 95 9.86 -4.05 -13.39
C VAL A 95 10.08 -5.20 -12.41
N PHE A 96 10.59 -6.33 -12.89
CA PHE A 96 10.90 -7.48 -12.04
C PHE A 96 11.96 -7.16 -10.98
N ALA A 97 13.05 -6.48 -11.36
CA ALA A 97 14.09 -6.06 -10.43
C ALA A 97 13.56 -5.09 -9.36
N VAL A 98 12.75 -4.11 -9.75
CA VAL A 98 12.12 -3.17 -8.81
C VAL A 98 11.22 -3.91 -7.82
N SER A 99 10.39 -4.84 -8.28
CA SER A 99 9.54 -5.66 -7.42
C SER A 99 10.35 -6.46 -6.40
N ILE A 100 11.45 -7.11 -6.82
CA ILE A 100 12.34 -7.84 -5.91
C ILE A 100 12.96 -6.90 -4.88
N VAL A 101 13.51 -5.76 -5.33
CA VAL A 101 14.14 -4.78 -4.44
C VAL A 101 13.16 -4.30 -3.38
N LEU A 102 11.91 -3.99 -3.77
CA LEU A 102 10.88 -3.56 -2.83
C LEU A 102 10.54 -4.66 -1.81
N VAL A 103 10.30 -5.89 -2.26
CA VAL A 103 9.98 -7.02 -1.36
C VAL A 103 11.11 -7.27 -0.37
N VAL A 104 12.35 -7.38 -0.85
CA VAL A 104 13.53 -7.60 0.00
C VAL A 104 13.71 -6.42 0.97
N PHE A 105 13.53 -5.18 0.50
CA PHE A 105 13.62 -4.00 1.35
C PHE A 105 12.58 -4.03 2.48
N PHE A 106 11.32 -4.34 2.17
CA PHE A 106 10.26 -4.46 3.18
C PHE A 106 10.54 -5.59 4.18
N GLU A 107 10.95 -6.76 3.68
CA GLU A 107 11.26 -7.91 4.53
C GLU A 107 12.41 -7.59 5.49
N LEU A 108 13.49 -6.95 5.00
CA LEU A 108 14.61 -6.52 5.85
C LEU A 108 14.20 -5.45 6.87
N MET A 109 13.33 -4.52 6.51
CA MET A 109 12.80 -3.52 7.47
C MET A 109 11.93 -4.17 8.56
N LEU A 110 11.10 -5.15 8.19
CA LEU A 110 10.22 -5.85 9.12
C LEU A 110 11.00 -6.78 10.05
N LEU A 111 11.97 -7.54 9.54
CA LEU A 111 12.83 -8.41 10.35
C LEU A 111 13.72 -7.63 11.32
N ARG A 112 14.07 -6.38 10.99
CA ARG A 112 14.76 -5.45 11.90
C ARG A 112 13.87 -4.96 13.05
N ARG A 113 12.55 -5.00 12.91
CA ARG A 113 11.59 -4.84 14.00
C ARG A 113 11.35 -6.19 14.67
N LYS A 114 12.37 -6.77 15.31
CA LYS A 114 12.15 -7.91 16.20
C LYS A 114 11.09 -7.52 17.26
N PRO A 115 10.09 -8.38 17.52
CA PRO A 115 9.13 -8.17 18.60
C PRO A 115 9.90 -8.21 19.93
N ALA A 116 9.84 -7.12 20.68
CA ALA A 116 10.14 -7.11 22.10
C ALA A 116 8.85 -7.39 22.87
#